data_AF-A0A552EJQ7-F1
#
_entry.id   AF-A0A552EJQ7-F1
#
_cell.length_a   1.000
_cell.length_b   1.000
_cell.length_c   1.000
_cell.angle_alpha   90.00
_cell.angle_beta   90.00
_cell.angle_gamma   90.00
#
_symmetry.space_group_name_H-M   'P 1'
#
loop_
_entity.id
_entity.type
_entity.pdbx_description
1 polymer ?
#
loop_
_entity_poly.entity_id
_entity_poly.type
_entity_poly.pdbx_seq_one_letter_code
_entity_poly.pdbx_strand_id
1 'polypeptide(L)'
;MKTDSIFYQIFLRFPDSFFDLIGQTQPGAANYKFTSQEVKQLFFRLDGLFMPLREDSQQPLYLVEVQFQPDDTLYYRLFAELFLFLKQYQPPHPWQIVVIYPHRGVEREQSLHFGEILNLSSVRRIYLDELPPRDNPSLGIGVIKLVVESETAAVRTAQTLIERTREEITDQSSQRQLINLIESIIIYKLPQKSREEIEAMFGL
;
A
#
# COMPACT_ATOMS: atom_id res chain seq x y z
N MET A 1 -10.99 10.51 -6.92
CA MET A 1 -9.65 10.07 -6.46
C MET A 1 -9.27 8.83 -7.26
N LYS A 2 -8.01 8.65 -7.64
CA LYS A 2 -7.55 7.39 -8.24
C LYS A 2 -7.08 6.47 -7.10
N THR A 3 -7.22 5.15 -7.23
CA THR A 3 -6.94 4.20 -6.13
C THR A 3 -5.48 4.25 -5.65
N ASP A 4 -4.55 4.52 -6.57
CA ASP A 4 -3.13 4.82 -6.30
C ASP A 4 -2.94 5.86 -5.18
N SER A 5 -3.69 6.97 -5.22
CA SER A 5 -3.59 8.05 -4.23
C SER A 5 -4.15 7.67 -2.87
N ILE A 6 -5.12 6.75 -2.79
CA ILE A 6 -5.60 6.18 -1.51
C ILE A 6 -4.48 5.36 -0.88
N PHE A 7 -3.89 4.44 -1.64
CA PHE A 7 -2.80 3.60 -1.14
C PHE A 7 -1.58 4.40 -0.73
N TYR A 8 -1.22 5.44 -1.48
CA TYR A 8 -0.17 6.37 -1.08
C TYR A 8 -0.48 7.01 0.29
N GLN A 9 -1.72 7.46 0.53
CA GLN A 9 -2.10 8.02 1.83
C GLN A 9 -2.11 6.96 2.94
N ILE A 10 -2.51 5.72 2.64
CA ILE A 10 -2.45 4.60 3.58
C ILE A 10 -1.01 4.35 4.01
N PHE A 11 -0.07 4.20 3.07
CA PHE A 11 1.33 3.93 3.38
C PHE A 11 2.05 5.13 4.00
N LEU A 12 1.68 6.35 3.64
CA LEU A 12 2.24 7.55 4.24
C LEU A 12 1.83 7.74 5.70
N ARG A 13 0.54 7.53 6.02
CA ARG A 13 -0.02 7.79 7.35
C ARG A 13 0.02 6.57 8.27
N PHE A 14 -0.01 5.38 7.70
CA PHE A 14 -0.08 4.12 8.44
C PHE A 14 0.83 3.06 7.78
N PRO A 15 2.16 3.27 7.80
CA PRO A 15 3.12 2.48 7.03
C PRO A 15 3.17 1.00 7.44
N ASP A 16 2.80 0.65 8.68
CA ASP A 16 2.72 -0.75 9.13
C ASP A 16 1.74 -1.59 8.29
N SER A 17 0.75 -0.96 7.65
CA SER A 17 -0.16 -1.64 6.71
C SER A 17 0.57 -2.35 5.57
N PHE A 18 1.67 -1.80 5.06
CA PHE A 18 2.49 -2.44 4.03
C PHE A 18 3.21 -3.68 4.59
N PHE A 19 3.79 -3.55 5.78
CA PHE A 19 4.54 -4.63 6.44
C PHE A 19 3.64 -5.81 6.84
N ASP A 20 2.41 -5.50 7.28
CA ASP A 20 1.37 -6.49 7.51
C ASP A 20 0.97 -7.25 6.24
N LEU A 21 0.91 -6.53 5.11
CA LEU A 21 0.54 -7.07 3.80
C LEU A 21 1.61 -8.04 3.28
N ILE A 22 2.88 -7.70 3.45
CA ILE A 22 3.98 -8.60 3.10
C ILE A 22 4.24 -9.66 4.20
N GLY A 23 3.52 -9.63 5.32
CA GLY A 23 3.66 -10.60 6.41
C GLY A 23 5.00 -10.52 7.13
N GLN A 24 5.64 -9.34 7.13
CA GLN A 24 6.87 -9.08 7.87
C GLN A 24 6.57 -8.14 9.04
N THR A 25 6.43 -8.68 10.25
CA THR A 25 6.18 -7.86 11.44
C THR A 25 7.46 -7.29 12.06
N GLN A 26 8.63 -7.82 11.71
CA GLN A 26 9.93 -7.29 12.12
C GLN A 26 10.98 -7.44 11.01
N PRO A 27 11.76 -6.38 10.72
CA PRO A 27 11.58 -5.00 11.19
C PRO A 27 10.24 -4.40 10.73
N GLY A 28 9.49 -3.81 11.65
CA GLY A 28 8.25 -3.09 11.32
C GLY A 28 8.52 -1.73 10.69
N ALA A 29 7.45 -0.98 10.38
CA ALA A 29 7.55 0.30 9.67
C ALA A 29 8.42 1.36 10.36
N ALA A 30 8.60 1.26 11.68
CA ALA A 30 9.45 2.16 12.45
C ALA A 30 10.92 2.21 11.98
N ASN A 31 11.39 1.21 11.23
CA ASN A 31 12.74 1.18 10.66
C ASN A 31 12.82 1.76 9.25
N TYR A 32 11.70 2.25 8.71
CA TYR A 32 11.57 2.68 7.34
C TYR A 32 11.02 4.10 7.24
N LYS A 33 11.44 4.81 6.20
CA LYS A 33 10.79 6.02 5.72
C LYS A 33 10.06 5.70 4.43
N PHE A 34 8.74 5.89 4.43
CA PHE A 34 7.98 5.96 3.19
C PHE A 34 8.18 7.32 2.54
N THR A 35 8.59 7.35 1.29
CA THR A 35 8.89 8.58 0.55
C THR A 35 8.59 8.42 -0.92
N SER A 36 8.44 9.56 -1.56
CA SER A 36 8.55 9.69 -3.00
C SER A 36 9.96 10.20 -3.35
N GLN A 37 10.59 9.71 -4.42
CA GLN A 37 11.94 10.09 -4.82
C GLN A 37 12.05 10.42 -6.30
N GLU A 38 12.44 11.65 -6.61
CA GLU A 38 12.62 12.14 -7.98
C GLU A 38 13.96 11.69 -8.57
N VAL A 39 13.92 11.12 -9.77
CA VAL A 39 15.11 10.75 -10.54
C VAL A 39 15.38 11.82 -11.60
N LYS A 40 16.39 12.64 -11.32
CA LYS A 40 16.69 13.90 -12.03
C LYS A 40 16.96 13.74 -13.53
N GLN A 41 17.54 12.62 -13.97
CA GLN A 41 17.92 12.45 -15.38
C GLN A 41 16.74 12.33 -16.34
N LEU A 42 15.53 12.01 -15.86
CA LEU A 42 14.39 11.68 -16.70
C LEU A 42 13.03 12.23 -16.20
N PHE A 43 13.03 13.12 -15.20
CA PHE A 43 11.82 13.72 -14.62
C PHE A 43 10.73 12.71 -14.20
N PHE A 44 11.13 11.50 -13.81
CA PHE A 44 10.22 10.52 -13.24
C PHE A 44 10.43 10.41 -11.72
N ARG A 45 9.45 9.84 -11.04
CA ARG A 45 9.38 9.81 -9.59
C ARG A 45 8.94 8.43 -9.12
N LEU A 46 9.70 7.86 -8.18
CA LEU A 46 9.31 6.64 -7.48
C LEU A 46 8.39 7.03 -6.33
N ASP A 47 7.09 6.79 -6.45
CA ASP A 47 6.09 7.25 -5.48
C ASP A 47 5.85 6.29 -4.31
N GLY A 48 6.25 5.03 -4.45
CA GLY A 48 6.05 4.00 -3.43
C GLY A 48 7.35 3.47 -2.83
N LEU A 49 8.24 4.33 -2.32
CA LEU A 49 9.55 3.88 -1.83
C LEU A 49 9.58 3.79 -0.29
N PHE A 50 9.80 2.60 0.25
CA PHE A 50 10.20 2.42 1.65
C PHE A 50 11.71 2.25 1.74
N MET A 51 12.39 3.25 2.30
CA MET A 51 13.83 3.24 2.52
C MET A 51 14.16 2.88 3.97
N PRO A 52 15.10 1.95 4.23
CA PRO A 52 15.64 1.73 5.56
C PRO A 52 16.20 3.05 6.13
N LEU A 53 15.95 3.33 7.40
CA LEU A 53 16.48 4.53 8.09
C LEU A 53 17.98 4.43 8.37
N ARG A 54 18.51 3.21 8.43
CA ARG A 54 19.90 2.91 8.77
C ARG A 54 20.64 2.40 7.54
N GLU A 55 21.71 3.09 7.15
CA GLU A 55 22.54 2.72 6.00
C GLU A 55 23.29 1.39 6.20
N ASP A 56 23.62 1.02 7.44
CA ASP A 56 24.29 -0.25 7.77
C ASP A 56 23.33 -1.45 7.84
N SER A 57 22.04 -1.22 7.59
CA SER A 57 21.01 -2.25 7.64
C SER A 57 21.09 -3.20 6.44
N GLN A 58 21.01 -4.50 6.72
CA GLN A 58 20.86 -5.55 5.69
C GLN A 58 19.41 -5.68 5.19
N GLN A 59 18.53 -4.80 5.64
CA GLN A 59 17.13 -4.80 5.26
C GLN A 59 16.97 -4.25 3.84
N PRO A 60 16.04 -4.81 3.04
CA PRO A 60 15.82 -4.33 1.69
C PRO A 60 15.12 -2.97 1.71
N LEU A 61 15.36 -2.16 0.67
CA LEU A 61 14.41 -1.13 0.25
C LEU A 61 13.25 -1.79 -0.48
N TYR A 62 12.05 -1.19 -0.36
CA TYR A 62 10.88 -1.66 -1.10
C TYR A 62 10.42 -0.60 -2.09
N LEU A 63 10.28 -1.01 -3.35
CA LEU A 63 9.52 -0.28 -4.35
C LEU A 63 8.12 -0.92 -4.45
N VAL A 64 7.11 -0.14 -4.12
CA VAL A 64 5.71 -0.58 -4.04
C VAL A 64 4.91 0.07 -5.15
N GLU A 65 4.27 -0.76 -5.96
CA GLU A 65 3.41 -0.31 -7.05
C GLU A 65 2.00 -0.87 -6.84
N VAL A 66 0.98 -0.02 -6.97
CA VAL A 66 -0.42 -0.40 -6.76
C VAL A 66 -1.15 -0.28 -8.09
N GLN A 67 -1.57 -1.42 -8.64
CA GLN A 67 -2.17 -1.48 -9.97
C GLN A 67 -3.60 -2.04 -9.91
N PHE A 68 -4.59 -1.17 -10.12
CA PHE A 68 -6.01 -1.53 -10.09
C PHE A 68 -6.67 -1.61 -11.47
N GLN A 69 -5.96 -1.21 -12.52
CA GLN A 69 -6.42 -1.28 -13.90
C GLN A 69 -5.43 -2.10 -14.71
N PRO A 70 -5.85 -2.82 -15.76
CA PRO A 70 -4.88 -3.45 -16.66
C PRO A 70 -3.90 -2.43 -17.24
N ASP A 71 -2.60 -2.74 -17.20
CA ASP A 71 -1.54 -1.94 -17.84
C ASP A 71 -0.49 -2.88 -18.43
N ASP A 72 -0.49 -3.01 -19.75
CA ASP A 72 0.46 -3.86 -20.48
C ASP A 72 1.91 -3.35 -20.40
N THR A 73 2.09 -2.09 -20.02
CA THR A 73 3.40 -1.43 -19.95
C THR A 73 3.99 -1.37 -18.54
N LEU A 74 3.21 -1.78 -17.52
CA LEU A 74 3.58 -1.64 -16.11
C LEU A 74 4.98 -2.16 -15.80
N TYR A 75 5.28 -3.41 -16.16
CA TYR A 75 6.56 -4.02 -15.83
C TYR A 75 7.74 -3.38 -16.58
N TYR A 76 7.54 -2.92 -17.81
CA TYR A 76 8.58 -2.19 -18.54
C TYR A 76 8.93 -0.89 -17.81
N ARG A 77 7.92 -0.13 -17.38
CA ARG A 77 8.08 1.10 -16.62
C ARG A 77 8.73 0.82 -15.26
N LEU A 78 8.17 -0.11 -14.48
CA LEU A 78 8.62 -0.43 -13.13
C LEU A 78 10.09 -0.87 -13.08
N PHE A 79 10.51 -1.78 -13.97
CA PHE A 79 11.90 -2.22 -14.00
C PHE A 79 12.84 -1.13 -14.52
N ALA A 80 12.44 -0.36 -15.52
CA ALA A 80 13.24 0.78 -15.97
C ALA A 80 13.47 1.78 -14.83
N GLU A 81 12.40 2.14 -14.11
CA GLU A 81 12.45 3.05 -12.97
C GLU A 81 13.35 2.54 -11.85
N LEU A 82 13.24 1.25 -11.47
CA LEU A 82 14.13 0.62 -10.49
C LEU A 82 15.61 0.71 -10.92
N PHE A 83 15.94 0.30 -12.15
CA PHE A 83 17.34 0.28 -12.58
C PHE A 83 17.93 1.67 -12.74
N LEU A 84 17.13 2.66 -13.15
CA LEU A 84 17.54 4.06 -13.20
C LEU A 84 17.78 4.63 -11.80
N PHE A 85 16.92 4.30 -10.83
CA PHE A 85 17.13 4.63 -9.43
C PHE A 85 18.42 4.02 -8.89
N LEU A 86 18.65 2.72 -9.09
CA LEU A 86 19.87 2.03 -8.64
C LEU A 86 21.13 2.62 -9.28
N LYS A 87 21.08 2.94 -10.58
CA LYS A 87 22.19 3.60 -11.30
C LYS A 87 22.52 4.96 -10.70
N GLN A 88 21.51 5.76 -10.35
CA GLN A 88 21.70 7.12 -9.86
C GLN A 88 22.16 7.16 -8.40
N TYR A 89 21.58 6.32 -7.53
CA TYR A 89 21.76 6.42 -6.08
C TYR A 89 22.65 5.35 -5.46
N GLN A 90 22.80 4.19 -6.11
CA GLN A 90 23.62 3.06 -5.62
C GLN A 90 23.44 2.77 -4.12
N PRO A 91 22.18 2.59 -3.63
CA PRO A 91 21.93 2.43 -2.21
C PRO A 91 22.59 1.14 -1.68
N PRO A 92 23.13 1.15 -0.44
CA PRO A 92 23.79 -0.01 0.16
C PRO A 92 22.80 -1.04 0.73
N HIS A 93 21.64 -1.22 0.07
CA HIS A 93 20.57 -2.11 0.52
C HIS A 93 20.15 -3.06 -0.61
N PRO A 94 19.77 -4.32 -0.28
CA PRO A 94 19.03 -5.14 -1.21
C PRO A 94 17.75 -4.41 -1.67
N TRP A 95 17.21 -4.76 -2.83
CA TRP A 95 15.94 -4.22 -3.30
C TRP A 95 14.87 -5.31 -3.35
N GLN A 96 13.63 -4.91 -3.10
CA GLN A 96 12.44 -5.70 -3.38
C GLN A 96 11.39 -4.85 -4.07
N ILE A 97 10.71 -5.44 -5.05
CA ILE A 97 9.52 -4.89 -5.68
C ILE A 97 8.31 -5.60 -5.08
N VAL A 98 7.28 -4.85 -4.74
CA VAL A 98 5.97 -5.36 -4.36
C VAL A 98 4.91 -4.73 -5.24
N VAL A 99 4.26 -5.54 -6.08
CA VAL A 99 3.12 -5.10 -6.89
C VAL A 99 1.84 -5.59 -6.24
N ILE A 100 0.92 -4.65 -5.98
CA ILE A 100 -0.36 -4.91 -5.32
C ILE A 100 -1.48 -4.76 -6.35
N TYR A 101 -2.23 -5.84 -6.52
CA TYR A 101 -3.38 -5.94 -7.42
C TYR A 101 -4.66 -6.20 -6.63
N PRO A 102 -5.84 -5.74 -7.10
CA PRO A 102 -7.10 -6.14 -6.48
C PRO A 102 -7.37 -7.64 -6.66
N HIS A 103 -7.02 -8.20 -7.82
CA HIS A 103 -7.14 -9.61 -8.18
C HIS A 103 -6.27 -9.98 -9.39
N ARG A 104 -6.03 -11.27 -9.64
CA ARG A 104 -5.15 -11.76 -10.75
C ARG A 104 -5.55 -11.25 -12.13
N GLY A 105 -6.85 -11.15 -12.40
CA GLY A 105 -7.36 -10.71 -13.71
C GLY A 105 -6.91 -9.30 -14.14
N VAL A 106 -6.39 -8.47 -13.23
CA VAL A 106 -5.82 -7.15 -13.56
C VAL A 106 -4.39 -7.25 -14.08
N GLU A 107 -3.60 -8.20 -13.59
CA GLU A 107 -2.20 -8.35 -13.95
C GLU A 107 -2.06 -8.61 -15.46
N ARG A 108 -1.03 -8.00 -16.04
CA ARG A 108 -0.59 -8.24 -17.41
C ARG A 108 0.84 -8.73 -17.36
N GLU A 109 0.98 -10.05 -17.12
CA GLU A 109 2.29 -10.68 -17.11
C GLU A 109 2.96 -10.55 -18.47
N GLN A 110 4.23 -10.14 -18.45
CA GLN A 110 5.05 -9.95 -19.64
C GLN A 110 6.13 -11.04 -19.68
N SER A 111 5.70 -12.31 -19.71
CA SER A 111 6.57 -13.47 -19.49
C SER A 111 7.70 -13.60 -20.53
N LEU A 112 7.50 -13.09 -21.75
CA LEU A 112 8.53 -13.10 -22.81
C LEU A 112 9.80 -12.33 -22.40
N HIS A 113 9.64 -11.17 -21.78
CA HIS A 113 10.75 -10.29 -21.42
C HIS A 113 11.11 -10.38 -19.94
N PHE A 114 10.13 -10.62 -19.09
CA PHE A 114 10.27 -10.52 -17.64
C PHE A 114 9.99 -11.82 -16.90
N GLY A 115 9.84 -12.96 -17.60
CA GLY A 115 9.54 -14.24 -16.95
C GLY A 115 10.50 -14.60 -15.82
N GLU A 116 11.82 -14.49 -16.04
CA GLU A 116 12.81 -14.80 -15.00
C GLU A 116 12.80 -13.79 -13.84
N ILE A 117 12.75 -12.49 -14.15
CA ILE A 117 12.77 -11.45 -13.11
C ILE A 117 11.50 -11.47 -12.25
N LEU A 118 10.34 -11.79 -12.83
CA LEU A 118 9.06 -11.95 -12.11
C LEU A 118 9.04 -13.16 -11.17
N ASN A 119 9.96 -14.11 -11.36
CA ASN A 119 10.13 -15.28 -10.51
C ASN A 119 11.19 -15.10 -9.41
N LEU A 120 11.89 -13.95 -9.37
CA LEU A 120 12.80 -13.66 -8.28
C LEU A 120 12.04 -13.52 -6.96
N SER A 121 12.64 -14.00 -5.87
CA SER A 121 12.12 -13.77 -4.52
C SER A 121 12.02 -12.29 -4.14
N SER A 122 12.79 -11.43 -4.82
CA SER A 122 12.74 -9.97 -4.67
C SER A 122 11.58 -9.32 -5.41
N VAL A 123 10.79 -10.05 -6.20
CA VAL A 123 9.60 -9.52 -6.89
C VAL A 123 8.37 -10.22 -6.37
N ARG A 124 7.59 -9.52 -5.55
CA ARG A 124 6.37 -10.06 -4.94
C ARG A 124 5.13 -9.47 -5.61
N ARG A 125 4.18 -10.35 -5.93
CA ARG A 125 2.85 -9.98 -6.42
C ARG A 125 1.84 -10.33 -5.34
N ILE A 126 1.03 -9.36 -4.95
CA ILE A 126 0.00 -9.51 -3.91
C ILE A 126 -1.35 -9.23 -4.55
N TYR A 127 -2.27 -10.19 -4.42
CA TYR A 127 -3.64 -10.05 -4.87
C TYR A 127 -4.53 -9.90 -3.64
N LEU A 128 -5.26 -8.80 -3.55
CA LEU A 128 -5.98 -8.41 -2.34
C LEU A 128 -7.19 -9.31 -2.05
N ASP A 129 -7.80 -9.88 -3.08
CA ASP A 129 -8.86 -10.90 -2.99
C ASP A 129 -8.36 -12.28 -2.54
N GLU A 130 -7.05 -12.53 -2.61
CA GLU A 130 -6.41 -13.79 -2.21
C GLU A 130 -5.73 -13.72 -0.84
N LEU A 131 -5.88 -12.61 -0.10
CA LEU A 131 -5.32 -12.49 1.23
C LEU A 131 -5.90 -13.59 2.14
N PRO A 132 -5.06 -14.32 2.89
CA PRO A 132 -5.54 -15.41 3.73
C PRO A 132 -6.59 -14.90 4.72
N PRO A 133 -7.64 -15.68 5.00
CA PRO A 133 -8.54 -15.39 6.09
C PRO A 133 -7.71 -15.25 7.38
N ARG A 134 -7.89 -14.15 8.10
CA ARG A 134 -7.24 -13.93 9.39
C ARG A 134 -8.35 -13.73 10.41
N ASP A 135 -8.33 -14.54 11.46
CA ASP A 135 -9.09 -14.26 12.67
C ASP A 135 -8.48 -12.99 13.28
N ASN A 136 -9.25 -11.91 13.27
CA ASN A 136 -8.81 -10.57 13.67
C ASN A 136 -7.62 -10.01 12.85
N PRO A 137 -7.83 -9.56 11.59
CA PRO A 137 -6.77 -8.94 10.80
C PRO A 137 -6.23 -7.69 11.52
N SER A 138 -4.97 -7.32 11.27
CA SER A 138 -4.45 -6.04 11.76
C SER A 138 -5.28 -4.87 11.20
N LEU A 139 -5.25 -3.73 11.90
CA LEU A 139 -5.89 -2.49 11.41
C LEU A 139 -5.41 -2.14 10.00
N GLY A 140 -4.13 -2.36 9.70
CA GLY A 140 -3.54 -2.09 8.39
C GLY A 140 -4.14 -2.93 7.27
N ILE A 141 -4.28 -4.24 7.48
CA ILE A 141 -4.97 -5.13 6.53
C ILE A 141 -6.43 -4.75 6.38
N GLY A 142 -7.10 -4.38 7.47
CA GLY A 142 -8.49 -3.95 7.42
C GLY A 142 -8.69 -2.70 6.57
N VAL A 143 -7.85 -1.69 6.73
CA VAL A 143 -7.89 -0.46 5.93
C VAL A 143 -7.61 -0.73 4.45
N ILE A 144 -6.65 -1.62 4.14
CA ILE A 144 -6.38 -2.03 2.74
C ILE A 144 -7.60 -2.75 2.14
N LYS A 145 -8.21 -3.68 2.89
CA LYS A 145 -9.42 -4.40 2.45
C LYS A 145 -10.59 -3.46 2.18
N LEU A 146 -10.74 -2.41 2.97
CA LEU A 146 -11.79 -1.41 2.80
C LEU A 146 -11.81 -0.80 1.39
N VAL A 147 -10.63 -0.68 0.75
CA VAL A 147 -10.50 -0.12 -0.60
C VAL A 147 -11.05 -1.06 -1.68
N VAL A 148 -10.97 -2.38 -1.49
CA VAL A 148 -11.36 -3.40 -2.48
C VAL A 148 -12.72 -4.06 -2.21
N GLU A 149 -13.26 -3.94 -1.00
CA GLU A 149 -14.54 -4.54 -0.64
C GLU A 149 -15.72 -4.00 -1.47
N SER A 150 -16.91 -4.57 -1.35
CA SER A 150 -18.13 -3.99 -1.94
C SER A 150 -18.60 -2.78 -1.11
N GLU A 151 -19.49 -1.94 -1.65
CA GLU A 151 -20.05 -0.80 -0.89
C GLU A 151 -20.75 -1.23 0.40
N THR A 152 -21.49 -2.35 0.33
CA THR A 152 -22.26 -2.90 1.44
C THR A 152 -21.37 -3.50 2.54
N ALA A 153 -20.30 -4.20 2.16
CA ALA A 153 -19.32 -4.74 3.12
C ALA A 153 -18.48 -3.62 3.75
N ALA A 154 -18.06 -2.64 2.95
CA ALA A 154 -17.16 -1.58 3.39
C ALA A 154 -17.70 -0.77 4.57
N VAL A 155 -19.01 -0.48 4.62
CA VAL A 155 -19.62 0.24 5.77
C VAL A 155 -19.43 -0.53 7.07
N ARG A 156 -19.70 -1.84 7.07
CA ARG A 156 -19.55 -2.70 8.25
C ARG A 156 -18.08 -2.79 8.67
N THR A 157 -17.20 -3.01 7.70
CA THR A 157 -15.76 -3.07 7.94
C THR A 157 -15.23 -1.76 8.51
N ALA A 158 -15.68 -0.61 8.00
CA ALA A 158 -15.30 0.70 8.53
C ALA A 158 -15.77 0.90 9.98
N GLN A 159 -17.00 0.50 10.33
CA GLN A 159 -17.50 0.56 11.71
C GLN A 159 -16.59 -0.23 12.65
N THR A 160 -16.31 -1.49 12.32
CA THR A 160 -15.42 -2.35 13.11
C THR A 160 -14.01 -1.76 13.21
N LEU A 161 -13.48 -1.17 12.13
CA LEU A 161 -12.15 -0.56 12.16
C LEU A 161 -12.11 0.69 13.02
N ILE A 162 -13.17 1.52 13.02
CA ILE A 162 -13.24 2.72 13.86
C ILE A 162 -13.30 2.34 15.33
N GLU A 163 -14.12 1.35 15.69
CA GLU A 163 -14.20 0.82 17.06
C GLU A 163 -12.84 0.28 17.52
N ARG A 164 -12.23 -0.61 16.74
CA ARG A 164 -10.91 -1.16 17.05
C ARG A 164 -9.81 -0.10 17.09
N THR A 165 -9.88 0.92 16.23
CA THR A 165 -8.95 2.05 16.29
C THR A 165 -9.06 2.80 17.61
N ARG A 166 -10.27 2.94 18.17
CA ARG A 166 -10.49 3.57 19.49
C ARG A 166 -10.00 2.71 20.65
N GLU A 167 -9.96 1.39 20.50
CA GLU A 167 -9.52 0.45 21.54
C GLU A 167 -8.02 0.14 21.49
N GLU A 168 -7.46 -0.05 20.29
CA GLU A 168 -6.08 -0.53 20.08
C GLU A 168 -5.03 0.59 20.01
N ILE A 169 -5.43 1.82 19.64
CA ILE A 169 -4.51 2.95 19.48
C ILE A 169 -4.66 3.93 20.65
N THR A 170 -3.64 4.00 21.51
CA THR A 170 -3.62 4.89 22.67
C THR A 170 -3.32 6.35 22.30
N ASP A 171 -2.52 6.58 21.25
CA ASP A 171 -2.18 7.94 20.81
C ASP A 171 -3.35 8.60 20.08
N GLN A 172 -3.91 9.66 20.66
CA GLN A 172 -5.09 10.35 20.13
C GLN A 172 -4.86 10.95 18.73
N SER A 173 -3.64 11.39 18.43
CA SER A 173 -3.30 11.93 17.12
C SER A 173 -3.37 10.84 16.05
N SER A 174 -2.71 9.71 16.29
CA SER A 174 -2.71 8.53 15.41
C SER A 174 -4.11 7.95 15.24
N GLN A 175 -4.88 7.88 16.33
CA GLN A 175 -6.28 7.45 16.32
C GLN A 175 -7.12 8.33 15.38
N ARG A 176 -7.03 9.67 15.52
CA ARG A 176 -7.75 10.61 14.66
C ARG A 176 -7.31 10.51 13.20
N GLN A 177 -6.00 10.35 12.95
CA GLN A 177 -5.47 10.19 11.60
C GLN A 177 -6.02 8.95 10.90
N LEU A 178 -6.08 7.80 11.60
CA LEU A 178 -6.58 6.55 11.05
C LEU A 178 -8.10 6.61 10.82
N ILE A 179 -8.87 7.17 11.75
CA ILE A 179 -10.32 7.38 11.58
C ILE A 179 -10.60 8.28 10.37
N ASN A 180 -9.90 9.40 10.24
CA ASN A 180 -10.06 10.30 9.08
C ASN A 180 -9.69 9.60 7.75
N LEU A 181 -8.71 8.69 7.77
CA LEU A 181 -8.34 7.89 6.60
C LEU A 181 -9.46 6.91 6.23
N ILE A 182 -10.04 6.21 7.21
CA ILE A 182 -11.18 5.31 7.01
C ILE A 182 -12.37 6.07 6.43
N GLU A 183 -12.70 7.24 7.01
CA GLU A 183 -13.76 8.13 6.52
C GLU A 183 -13.51 8.56 5.06
N SER A 184 -12.28 8.99 4.74
CA SER A 184 -11.90 9.41 3.39
C SER A 184 -12.07 8.27 2.37
N ILE A 185 -11.73 7.04 2.75
CA ILE A 185 -11.93 5.85 1.90
C ILE A 185 -13.42 5.63 1.68
N ILE A 186 -14.26 5.72 2.72
CA ILE A 186 -15.71 5.54 2.61
C ILE A 186 -16.37 6.63 1.76
N ILE A 187 -16.00 7.91 1.94
CA ILE A 187 -16.49 9.02 1.11
C ILE A 187 -16.24 8.75 -0.37
N TYR A 188 -15.03 8.30 -0.70
CA TYR A 188 -14.69 7.97 -2.08
C TYR A 188 -15.52 6.80 -2.60
N LYS A 189 -15.79 5.82 -1.74
CA LYS A 189 -16.48 4.58 -2.08
C LYS A 189 -18.00 4.73 -2.17
N LEU A 190 -18.57 5.72 -1.48
CA LEU A 190 -19.99 6.04 -1.46
C LEU A 190 -20.22 7.47 -1.99
N PRO A 191 -19.96 7.74 -3.28
CA PRO A 191 -19.99 9.10 -3.83
C PRO A 191 -21.39 9.75 -3.80
N GLN A 192 -22.43 8.96 -3.55
CA GLN A 192 -23.81 9.44 -3.43
C GLN A 192 -24.18 9.90 -2.02
N LYS A 193 -23.31 9.66 -1.03
CA LYS A 193 -23.54 10.10 0.35
C LYS A 193 -22.81 11.40 0.64
N SER A 194 -23.45 12.29 1.40
CA SER A 194 -22.78 13.48 1.91
C SER A 194 -21.78 13.11 3.02
N ARG A 195 -20.87 14.02 3.30
CA ARG A 195 -19.92 13.85 4.39
C ARG A 195 -20.64 13.70 5.74
N GLU A 196 -21.65 14.53 5.96
CA GLU A 196 -22.45 14.53 7.18
C GLU A 196 -23.21 13.20 7.36
N GLU A 197 -23.71 12.62 6.27
CA GLU A 197 -24.35 11.29 6.32
C GLU A 197 -23.35 10.20 6.72
N ILE A 198 -22.11 10.29 6.24
CA ILE A 198 -21.05 9.34 6.55
C ILE A 198 -20.57 9.51 8.00
N GLU A 199 -20.38 10.73 8.47
CA GLU A 199 -20.06 11.02 9.88
C GLU A 199 -21.15 10.48 10.81
N ALA A 200 -22.43 10.70 10.47
CA ALA A 200 -23.56 10.17 11.21
C ALA A 200 -23.60 8.63 11.24
N MET A 201 -23.20 7.95 10.16
CA MET A 201 -23.11 6.48 10.10
C MET A 201 -22.07 5.88 11.05
N PHE A 202 -21.07 6.67 11.46
CA PHE A 202 -19.95 6.23 12.29
C PHE A 202 -19.91 6.86 13.68
N GLY A 203 -20.84 7.77 13.99
CA GLY A 203 -20.88 8.48 15.28
C GLY A 203 -19.59 9.27 15.51
N LEU A 204 -19.19 10.05 14.51
CA LEU A 204 -18.02 10.93 14.50
C LEU A 204 -18.42 12.39 14.69
#